data_AF-A0A1V5XJR6-F1
#
_entry.id   AF-A0A1V5XJR6-F1
#
_cell.length_a   1.000
_cell.length_b   1.000
_cell.length_c   1.000
_cell.angle_alpha   90.00
_cell.angle_beta   90.00
_cell.angle_gamma   90.00
#
_symmetry.space_group_name_H-M   'P 1'
#
loop_
_entity.id
_entity.type
_entity.pdbx_description
1 polymer ?
#
loop_
_entity_poly.entity_id
_entity_poly.type
_entity_poly.pdbx_seq_one_letter_code
_entity_poly.pdbx_strand_id
1 'polypeptide(L)'
;MWKEKAQELYAKGEKVNRIAEAVGVSRRTLSDYFKTLPGSVKAQREVAKKAARREYQRQWDHKERVRDITYALVKRQHEIDVKVLLAERF
;
A
#
# COMPACT_ATOMS: atom_id res chain seq x y z
N MET A 1 9.40 3.06 -28.26
CA MET A 1 10.77 3.02 -27.68
C MET A 1 10.65 2.59 -26.22
N TRP A 2 11.40 1.59 -25.74
CA TRP A 2 11.17 1.03 -24.40
C TRP A 2 11.53 1.98 -23.23
N LYS A 3 12.43 2.93 -23.50
CA LYS A 3 12.98 3.89 -22.54
C LYS A 3 11.93 4.85 -21.98
N GLU A 4 11.06 5.38 -22.82
CA GLU A 4 10.01 6.34 -22.42
C GLU A 4 9.02 5.72 -21.44
N LYS A 5 8.48 4.54 -21.79
CA LYS A 5 7.57 3.78 -20.92
C LYS A 5 8.25 3.39 -19.61
N ALA A 6 9.53 2.98 -19.66
CA ALA A 6 10.30 2.66 -18.47
C ALA A 6 10.52 3.89 -17.57
N GLN A 7 10.82 5.05 -18.14
CA GLN A 7 11.01 6.30 -17.42
C GLN A 7 9.70 6.77 -16.76
N GLU A 8 8.57 6.68 -17.47
CA GLU A 8 7.26 7.05 -16.94
C GLU A 8 6.89 6.18 -15.73
N LEU A 9 7.01 4.84 -15.86
CA LEU A 9 6.74 3.92 -14.75
C LEU A 9 7.71 4.14 -13.59
N TYR A 10 8.97 4.41 -13.89
CA TYR A 10 9.98 4.72 -12.87
C TYR A 10 9.63 5.99 -12.08
N ALA A 11 9.22 7.06 -12.77
CA ALA A 11 8.77 8.31 -12.15
C ALA A 11 7.52 8.13 -11.28
N LYS A 12 6.62 7.21 -11.67
CA LYS A 12 5.43 6.84 -10.87
C LYS A 12 5.74 6.04 -9.60
N GLY A 13 7.01 5.68 -9.34
CA GLY A 13 7.38 4.94 -8.13
C GLY A 13 7.44 3.43 -8.30
N GLU A 14 7.22 2.89 -9.50
CA GLU A 14 7.17 1.44 -9.70
C GLU A 14 8.47 0.72 -9.39
N LYS A 15 8.34 -0.57 -9.10
CA LYS A 15 9.48 -1.46 -8.86
C LYS A 15 10.15 -1.82 -10.19
N VAL A 16 11.47 -1.79 -10.23
CA VAL A 16 12.27 -2.07 -11.44
C VAL A 16 11.94 -3.44 -12.05
N ASN A 17 11.65 -4.46 -11.22
CA ASN A 17 11.22 -5.78 -11.71
C ASN A 17 9.91 -5.72 -12.49
N ARG A 18 8.90 -4.99 -12.00
CA ARG A 18 7.63 -4.84 -12.72
C ARG A 18 7.80 -4.05 -14.01
N ILE A 19 8.69 -3.07 -14.00
CA ILE A 19 9.03 -2.32 -15.22
C ILE A 19 9.71 -3.26 -16.23
N ALA A 20 10.59 -4.16 -15.78
CA ALA A 20 11.24 -5.16 -16.62
C ALA A 20 10.22 -6.05 -17.32
N GLU A 21 9.24 -6.56 -16.57
CA GLU A 21 8.12 -7.35 -17.09
C GLU A 21 7.25 -6.55 -18.08
N ALA A 22 6.88 -5.31 -17.74
CA ALA A 22 5.99 -4.47 -18.55
C ALA A 22 6.60 -3.96 -19.88
N VAL A 23 7.92 -3.95 -19.96
CA VAL A 23 8.69 -3.36 -21.06
C VAL A 23 9.47 -4.42 -21.84
N GLY A 24 9.61 -5.65 -21.30
CA GLY A 24 10.28 -6.76 -21.96
C GLY A 24 11.81 -6.64 -21.99
N VAL A 25 12.39 -5.94 -21.00
CA VAL A 25 13.83 -5.64 -20.94
C VAL A 25 14.41 -6.14 -19.62
N SER A 26 15.65 -6.62 -19.63
CA SER A 26 16.30 -7.11 -18.41
C SER A 26 16.35 -6.03 -17.31
N ARG A 27 16.21 -6.45 -16.05
CA ARG A 27 16.34 -5.59 -14.88
C ARG A 27 17.69 -4.84 -14.87
N ARG A 28 18.77 -5.49 -15.32
CA ARG A 28 20.11 -4.92 -15.37
C ARG A 28 20.17 -3.74 -16.34
N THR A 29 19.68 -3.94 -17.56
CA THR A 29 19.58 -2.89 -18.59
C THR A 29 18.76 -1.71 -18.11
N LEU A 30 17.62 -1.95 -17.44
CA LEU A 30 16.82 -0.88 -16.85
C LEU A 30 17.54 -0.14 -15.74
N SER A 31 18.25 -0.87 -14.88
CA SER A 31 19.00 -0.28 -13.77
C SER A 31 20.14 0.62 -14.27
N ASP A 32 20.84 0.20 -15.32
CA ASP A 32 21.90 1.01 -15.94
C ASP A 32 21.31 2.24 -16.64
N TYR A 33 20.17 2.11 -17.32
CA TYR A 33 19.44 3.26 -17.87
C TYR A 33 18.98 4.24 -16.78
N PHE A 34 18.39 3.76 -15.68
CA PHE A 34 17.89 4.62 -14.61
C PHE A 34 19.00 5.38 -13.86
N LYS A 35 20.25 4.90 -13.89
CA LYS A 35 21.40 5.65 -13.37
C LYS A 35 21.65 6.92 -14.19
N THR A 36 21.46 6.84 -15.51
CA THR A 36 21.66 7.96 -16.45
C THR A 36 20.54 9.01 -16.41
N LEU A 37 19.42 8.71 -15.75
CA LEU A 37 18.30 9.64 -15.68
C LEU A 37 18.62 10.89 -14.83
N PRO A 38 18.07 12.06 -15.21
CA PRO A 38 18.21 13.29 -14.44
C PRO A 38 17.73 13.16 -12.99
N GLY A 39 18.31 13.98 -12.11
CA GLY A 39 17.90 14.05 -10.71
C GLY A 39 16.41 14.39 -10.51
N SER A 40 15.82 15.17 -11.42
CA SER A 40 14.39 15.52 -11.40
C SER A 40 13.48 14.29 -11.47
N VAL A 41 13.82 13.29 -12.28
CA VAL A 41 13.05 12.05 -12.40
C VAL A 41 13.16 11.21 -11.12
N LYS A 42 14.33 11.22 -10.48
CA LYS A 42 14.54 10.57 -9.17
C LYS A 42 13.73 11.28 -8.07
N ALA A 43 13.66 12.61 -8.10
CA ALA A 43 12.84 13.37 -7.16
C ALA A 43 11.33 13.09 -7.34
N GLN A 44 10.84 13.06 -8.59
CA GLN A 44 9.45 12.68 -8.89
C GLN A 44 9.12 11.29 -8.33
N ARG A 45 10.01 10.32 -8.52
CA ARG A 45 9.86 8.97 -7.96
C ARG A 45 9.70 8.97 -6.44
N GLU A 46 10.50 9.76 -5.74
CA GLU A 46 10.42 9.82 -4.27
C GLU A 46 9.14 10.49 -3.78
N VAL A 47 8.64 11.51 -4.49
CA VAL A 47 7.32 12.10 -4.22
C VAL A 47 6.22 11.06 -4.40
N ALA A 48 6.22 10.32 -5.51
CA ALA A 48 5.23 9.28 -5.79
C ALA A 48 5.26 8.16 -4.72
N LYS A 49 6.44 7.69 -4.33
CA LYS A 49 6.59 6.70 -3.24
C LYS A 49 6.10 7.23 -1.91
N LYS A 50 6.37 8.50 -1.59
CA LYS A 50 5.90 9.13 -0.35
C LYS A 50 4.37 9.22 -0.33
N ALA A 51 3.75 9.58 -1.45
CA ALA A 51 2.29 9.59 -1.59
C ALA A 51 1.71 8.17 -1.39
N ALA A 52 2.28 7.16 -2.05
CA ALA A 52 1.85 5.77 -1.90
C ALA A 52 1.97 5.25 -0.46
N ARG A 53 3.05 5.58 0.25
CA ARG A 53 3.22 5.23 1.67
C ARG A 53 2.16 5.89 2.56
N ARG A 54 1.85 7.16 2.32
CA ARG A 54 0.81 7.89 3.07
C ARG A 54 -0.58 7.30 2.84
N GLU A 55 -0.88 6.90 1.61
CA GLU A 55 -2.14 6.24 1.28
C GLU A 55 -2.25 4.87 1.96
N TYR A 56 -1.18 4.07 1.90
CA TYR A 56 -1.11 2.79 2.60
C TYR A 56 -1.34 2.95 4.11
N GLN A 57 -0.67 3.92 4.74
CA GLN A 57 -0.86 4.19 6.17
C GLN A 57 -2.30 4.57 6.48
N ARG A 58 -2.91 5.48 5.70
CA ARG A 58 -4.32 5.87 5.88
C ARG A 58 -5.27 4.68 5.80
N GLN A 59 -5.05 3.78 4.84
CA GLN A 59 -5.86 2.56 4.71
C GLN A 59 -5.65 1.60 5.87
N TRP A 60 -4.42 1.47 6.35
CA TRP A 60 -4.11 0.65 7.52
C TRP A 60 -4.77 1.22 8.79
N ASP A 61 -4.62 2.53 9.05
CA ASP A 61 -5.24 3.21 10.19
C ASP A 61 -6.77 3.06 10.17
N HIS A 62 -7.38 3.18 8.99
CA HIS A 62 -8.81 2.98 8.82
C HIS A 62 -9.24 1.55 9.16
N LYS A 63 -8.51 0.55 8.66
CA LYS A 63 -8.80 -0.87 8.94
C LYS A 63 -8.65 -1.18 10.42
N GLU A 64 -7.61 -0.67 11.07
CA GLU A 64 -7.36 -0.90 12.48
C GLU A 64 -8.45 -0.27 13.35
N ARG A 65 -8.87 0.96 13.04
CA ARG A 65 -10.00 1.60 13.73
C ARG A 65 -11.30 0.81 13.59
N VAL A 66 -11.59 0.28 12.40
CA VAL A 66 -12.78 -0.57 12.18
C VAL A 66 -12.69 -1.86 13.00
N ARG A 67 -11.49 -2.46 13.07
CA ARG A 67 -11.24 -3.66 13.87
C ARG A 67 -11.46 -3.40 15.37
N ASP A 68 -10.98 -2.28 15.89
CA ASP A 68 -11.18 -1.92 17.30
C ASP A 68 -12.66 -1.72 17.63
N ILE A 69 -13.40 -1.03 16.76
CA ILE A 69 -14.84 -0.81 16.92
C ILE A 69 -15.61 -2.14 16.89
N THR A 70 -15.30 -3.00 15.93
CA THR A 70 -15.96 -4.32 15.81
C THR A 70 -15.67 -5.20 17.02
N TYR A 71 -14.44 -5.23 17.51
CA TYR A 71 -14.08 -5.93 18.73
C TYR A 71 -14.86 -5.41 19.96
N ALA A 72 -14.94 -4.09 20.13
CA ALA A 72 -15.69 -3.48 21.23
C ALA A 72 -17.19 -3.81 21.18
N LEU A 73 -17.78 -3.81 19.99
CA LEU A 73 -19.18 -4.20 19.79
C LEU A 73 -19.43 -5.67 20.14
N VAL A 74 -18.57 -6.58 19.66
CA VAL A 74 -18.67 -8.01 19.96
C VAL A 74 -18.56 -8.25 21.47
N LYS A 75 -17.61 -7.59 22.13
CA LYS A 75 -17.44 -7.68 23.59
C LYS A 75 -18.70 -7.20 24.33
N ARG A 76 -19.26 -6.05 23.94
CA ARG A 76 -20.49 -5.52 24.54
C ARG A 76 -21.67 -6.46 24.34
N GLN A 77 -21.80 -7.05 23.14
CA GLN A 77 -22.87 -8.01 22.86
C GLN A 77 -22.73 -9.24 23.74
N HIS A 78 -21.52 -9.80 23.86
CA HIS A 78 -21.25 -10.92 24.75
C HIS A 78 -21.65 -10.62 26.20
N GLU A 79 -21.31 -9.44 26.73
CA GLU A 79 -21.72 -9.03 28.08
C GLU A 79 -23.24 -8.95 28.24
N ILE A 80 -23.97 -8.51 27.21
CA ILE A 80 -25.44 -8.48 27.20
C ILE A 80 -25.98 -9.90 27.17
N ASP A 81 -25.48 -10.75 26.28
CA ASP A 81 -25.93 -12.13 26.12
C ASP A 81 -25.76 -12.93 27.42
N VAL A 82 -24.62 -12.76 28.10
CA VAL A 82 -24.38 -13.37 29.42
C VAL A 82 -25.41 -12.91 30.45
N LYS A 83 -25.76 -11.62 30.48
CA LYS A 83 -26.77 -11.10 31.41
C LYS A 83 -28.17 -11.64 31.10
N VAL A 84 -28.53 -11.72 29.82
CA VAL A 84 -29.83 -12.28 29.39
C VAL A 84 -29.92 -13.75 29.78
N LEU A 85 -28.90 -14.56 29.47
CA LEU A 85 -28.86 -15.97 29.84
C LEU A 85 -28.93 -16.20 31.36
N LEU A 86 -28.29 -15.33 32.14
CA LEU A 86 -28.40 -15.38 33.61
C LEU A 86 -29.82 -15.03 34.08
N ALA A 87 -30.46 -14.04 33.45
CA ALA A 87 -31.83 -13.65 33.79
C ALA A 87 -32.87 -14.71 33.38
N GLU A 88 -32.67 -15.44 32.27
CA GLU A 88 -33.55 -16.53 31.83
C GLU A 88 -33.40 -17.81 32.65
N ARG A 89 -32.29 -17.95 33.38
CA ARG A 89 -31.98 -19.12 34.20
C ARG A 89 -32.69 -19.11 35.57
N PHE A 90 -33.21 -17.96 36.00
CA PHE A 90 -33.96 -17.76 37.24
C PHE A 90 -35.38 -17.31 36.93
#